data_AF-A0A834EHB3-F1
#
_entry.id   AF-A0A834EHB3-F1
#
_cell.length_a   1.000
_cell.length_b   1.000
_cell.length_c   1.000
_cell.angle_alpha   90.00
_cell.angle_beta   90.00
_cell.angle_gamma   90.00
#
_symmetry.space_group_name_H-M   'P 1'
#
loop_
_entity.id
_entity.type
_entity.pdbx_description
1 polymer ?
#
loop_
_entity_poly.entity_id
_entity_poly.type
_entity_poly.pdbx_seq_one_letter_code
_entity_poly.pdbx_strand_id
1 'polypeptide(L)'
;MRCGGCCNDEALECVPTEEFNITMQIMRIRIHKVQHIGEMSFLQHSKCECRPKKDRARQENPCGPCSERRKHLFVQDPQTCKCSCKNTDSRCKARQLELNERTCRCDKPRR
;
A
#
# COMPACT_ATOMS: atom_id res chain seq x y z
N MET A 1 21.01 3.24 -13.61
CA MET A 1 20.93 1.77 -13.82
C MET A 1 20.22 1.13 -12.65
N ARG A 2 19.41 0.09 -12.89
CA ARG A 2 18.70 -0.67 -11.86
C ARG A 2 18.89 -2.16 -12.13
N CYS A 3 18.87 -2.96 -11.07
CA CYS A 3 18.86 -4.42 -11.18
C CYS A 3 17.58 -4.87 -11.89
N GLY A 4 17.70 -5.84 -12.79
CA GLY A 4 16.59 -6.42 -13.52
C GLY A 4 17.03 -7.68 -14.24
N GLY A 5 16.15 -8.68 -14.31
CA GLY A 5 16.44 -10.00 -14.85
C GLY A 5 15.82 -11.11 -14.00
N CYS A 6 15.90 -12.34 -14.49
CA CYS A 6 15.54 -13.53 -13.74
C CYS A 6 16.75 -14.13 -13.00
N CYS A 7 16.48 -14.86 -11.92
CA CYS A 7 17.45 -15.70 -11.24
C CYS A 7 17.30 -17.15 -11.69
N ASN A 8 18.32 -17.98 -11.45
CA ASN A 8 18.30 -19.40 -11.82
C ASN A 8 17.30 -20.25 -11.01
N ASP A 9 16.78 -19.70 -9.92
CA ASP A 9 15.79 -20.33 -9.05
C ASP A 9 14.67 -19.32 -8.77
N GLU A 10 13.42 -19.76 -8.88
CA GLU A 10 12.23 -18.95 -8.65
C GLU A 10 12.07 -18.51 -7.18
N ALA A 11 12.69 -19.21 -6.24
CA ALA A 11 12.74 -18.83 -4.83
C ALA A 11 13.67 -17.63 -4.56
N LEU A 12 14.49 -17.23 -5.54
CA LEU A 12 15.42 -16.09 -5.43
C LEU A 12 14.85 -14.83 -6.10
N GLU A 13 15.30 -13.67 -5.63
CA GLU A 13 15.04 -12.37 -6.25
C GLU A 13 16.35 -11.62 -6.53
N CYS A 14 16.39 -10.92 -7.67
CA CYS A 14 17.51 -10.08 -8.07
C CYS A 14 17.44 -8.75 -7.31
N VAL A 15 18.36 -8.54 -6.37
CA VAL A 15 18.38 -7.37 -5.48
C VAL A 15 19.71 -6.64 -5.56
N PRO A 16 19.73 -5.30 -5.40
CA PRO A 16 20.98 -4.55 -5.33
C PRO A 16 21.77 -4.90 -4.07
N THR A 17 23.08 -5.01 -4.21
CA THR A 17 24.02 -5.18 -3.08
C THR A 17 24.91 -3.97 -2.87
N GLU A 18 25.03 -3.12 -3.89
CA GLU A 18 25.76 -1.86 -3.82
C GLU A 18 25.01 -0.81 -4.65
N GLU A 19 24.92 0.40 -4.10
CA GLU A 19 24.16 1.50 -4.66
C GLU A 19 24.93 2.80 -4.51
N PHE A 20 24.74 3.71 -5.47
CA PHE A 20 25.25 5.08 -5.40
C PHE A 20 24.26 6.04 -6.06
N ASN A 21 24.37 7.32 -5.76
CA ASN A 21 23.56 8.36 -6.40
C ASN A 21 24.29 8.94 -7.61
N ILE A 22 23.59 9.02 -8.74
CA ILE A 22 24.06 9.75 -9.91
C ILE A 22 23.30 11.07 -10.03
N THR A 23 24.03 12.16 -10.21
CA THR A 23 23.45 13.49 -10.45
C THR A 23 23.35 13.73 -11.95
N MET A 24 22.16 14.11 -12.42
CA MET A 24 21.92 14.44 -13.82
C MET A 24 21.31 15.84 -13.92
N GLN A 25 21.63 16.53 -15.01
CA GLN A 25 21.00 17.78 -15.38
C GLN A 25 19.67 17.49 -16.09
N ILE A 26 18.55 17.86 -15.47
CA ILE A 26 17.21 17.60 -15.97
C ILE A 26 16.49 18.93 -16.22
N MET A 27 15.87 19.06 -17.39
CA MET A 27 15.04 20.21 -17.72
C MET A 27 13.71 20.15 -16.97
N ARG A 28 13.45 21.17 -16.14
CA ARG A 28 12.23 21.28 -15.33
C ARG A 28 11.19 22.13 -16.08
N ILE A 29 10.13 21.48 -16.53
CA ILE A 29 9.02 22.13 -17.23
C ILE A 29 8.02 22.65 -16.20
N ARG A 30 7.75 23.96 -16.22
CA ARG A 30 6.67 24.59 -15.45
C ARG A 30 5.73 25.28 -16.43
N ILE A 31 4.45 24.92 -16.40
CA ILE A 31 3.44 25.50 -17.29
C ILE A 31 3.30 27.00 -16.96
N HIS A 32 3.34 27.86 -17.99
CA HIS A 32 3.31 29.33 -17.90
C HIS A 32 4.49 30.00 -17.17
N LYS A 33 5.62 29.30 -16.96
CA LYS A 33 6.82 29.88 -16.33
C LYS A 33 8.08 29.52 -17.13
N VAL A 34 9.17 30.25 -16.86
CA VAL A 34 10.49 29.97 -17.44
C VAL A 34 10.96 28.57 -17.05
N GLN A 35 11.37 27.80 -18.05
CA GLN A 35 11.98 26.49 -17.88
C GLN A 35 13.44 26.66 -17.51
N HIS A 36 13.95 25.80 -16.62
CA HIS A 36 15.37 25.82 -16.22
C HIS A 36 15.89 24.39 -16.11
N ILE A 37 17.19 24.24 -16.33
CA ILE A 37 17.90 22.99 -16.07
C ILE A 37 18.21 22.96 -14.56
N GLY A 38 17.82 21.87 -13.91
CA GLY A 38 18.13 21.63 -12.50
C GLY A 38 18.85 20.30 -12.33
N GLU A 39 19.80 20.25 -11.41
CA GLU A 39 20.43 18.99 -11.02
C GLU A 39 19.47 18.15 -10.17
N MET A 40 19.44 16.86 -10.45
CA MET A 40 18.66 15.87 -9.70
C MET A 40 19.50 14.62 -9.49
N SER A 41 19.51 14.11 -8.26
CA SER A 41 20.19 12.88 -7.90
C SER A 41 19.23 11.70 -7.97
N PHE A 42 19.68 10.60 -8.56
CA PHE A 42 18.92 9.37 -8.73
C PHE A 42 19.70 8.19 -8.14
N LEU A 43 19.00 7.32 -7.42
CA LEU A 43 19.58 6.07 -6.93
C LEU A 43 19.89 5.13 -8.11
N GLN A 44 21.14 4.67 -8.17
CA GLN A 44 21.65 3.72 -9.15
C GLN A 44 22.20 2.49 -8.43
N HIS A 45 21.88 1.31 -8.96
CA HIS A 45 22.43 0.05 -8.47
C HIS A 45 23.74 -0.23 -9.23
N SER A 46 24.85 -0.43 -8.53
CA SER A 46 26.16 -0.77 -9.12
C SER A 46 26.41 -2.27 -9.17
N LYS A 47 25.89 -3.03 -8.20
CA LYS A 47 25.99 -4.50 -8.13
C LYS A 47 24.65 -5.12 -7.75
N CYS A 48 24.39 -6.29 -8.31
CA CYS A 48 23.16 -7.05 -8.11
C CYS A 48 23.49 -8.52 -7.83
N GLU A 49 22.73 -9.15 -6.95
CA GLU A 49 22.86 -10.58 -6.63
C GLU A 49 21.47 -11.22 -6.52
N CYS A 50 21.39 -12.51 -6.80
CA CYS A 50 20.21 -13.32 -6.53
C CYS A 50 20.25 -13.76 -5.06
N ARG A 51 19.30 -13.27 -4.26
CA ARG A 51 19.19 -13.62 -2.84
C ARG A 51 17.85 -14.29 -2.57
N PRO A 52 17.75 -15.17 -1.55
CA PRO A 52 16.47 -15.76 -1.17
C PRO A 52 15.44 -14.67 -0.96
N LYS A 53 14.27 -14.82 -1.58
CA LYS A 53 13.14 -13.96 -1.30
C LYS A 53 12.93 -14.00 0.19
N LYS A 54 13.00 -12.84 0.85
CA LYS A 54 12.45 -12.78 2.20
C LYS A 54 11.00 -13.18 2.03
N ASP A 55 10.58 -14.21 2.74
CA ASP A 55 9.17 -14.44 2.96
C ASP A 55 8.65 -13.10 3.48
N ARG A 56 8.03 -12.34 2.58
CA ARG A 56 6.88 -11.55 2.92
C ARG A 56 5.86 -12.62 3.29
N ALA A 57 6.05 -13.26 4.44
CA ALA A 57 4.93 -13.55 5.30
C ALA A 57 4.13 -12.28 5.15
N ARG A 58 2.99 -12.39 4.43
CA ARG A 58 1.82 -11.57 4.74
C ARG A 58 1.97 -11.34 6.22
N GLN A 59 2.15 -10.09 6.66
CA GLN A 59 2.01 -9.82 8.08
C GLN A 59 0.76 -10.60 8.46
N GLU A 60 0.95 -11.74 9.13
CA GLU A 60 -0.16 -12.51 9.62
C GLU A 60 -0.69 -11.51 10.59
N ASN A 61 -1.78 -10.84 10.22
CA ASN A 61 -2.42 -9.92 11.12
C ASN A 61 -2.56 -10.75 12.39
N PRO A 62 -1.88 -10.40 13.49
CA PRO A 62 -1.93 -11.21 14.71
C PRO A 62 -3.38 -11.31 15.21
N CYS A 63 -4.23 -10.42 14.68
CA CYS A 63 -5.66 -10.38 14.80
C CYS A 63 -6.38 -11.33 13.82
N GLY A 64 -7.29 -12.14 14.35
CA GLY A 64 -8.27 -12.84 13.54
C GLY A 64 -9.21 -11.89 12.76
N PRO A 65 -9.89 -12.37 11.70
CA PRO A 65 -10.76 -11.54 10.88
C PRO A 65 -11.99 -11.05 11.65
N CYS A 66 -12.36 -9.77 11.49
CA CYS A 66 -13.56 -9.18 12.11
C CYS A 66 -14.88 -9.86 11.70
N SER A 67 -14.94 -10.48 10.52
CA SER A 67 -16.12 -11.22 10.04
C SER A 67 -15.71 -12.16 8.91
N GLU A 68 -16.12 -13.43 8.93
CA GLU A 68 -15.75 -14.35 7.84
C GLU A 68 -16.34 -13.96 6.48
N ARG A 69 -17.61 -13.57 6.45
CA ARG A 69 -18.32 -13.28 5.20
C ARG A 69 -18.21 -11.83 4.74
N ARG A 70 -17.89 -10.90 5.64
CA ARG A 70 -18.04 -9.45 5.40
C ARG A 70 -16.80 -8.63 5.73
N LYS A 71 -15.61 -9.22 5.60
CA LYS A 71 -14.30 -8.57 5.87
C LYS A 71 -14.19 -7.16 5.27
N HIS A 72 -14.74 -6.95 4.07
CA HIS A 72 -14.65 -5.68 3.36
C HIS A 72 -15.42 -4.51 4.00
N LEU A 73 -16.40 -4.76 4.89
CA LEU A 73 -17.19 -3.71 5.55
C LEU A 73 -16.60 -3.24 6.88
N PHE A 74 -15.61 -3.97 7.40
CA PHE A 74 -14.95 -3.67 8.67
C PHE A 74 -13.57 -3.04 8.42
N VAL A 75 -13.14 -2.21 9.35
CA VAL A 75 -11.76 -1.78 9.54
C VAL A 75 -11.27 -2.42 10.83
N GLN A 76 -10.03 -2.91 10.84
CA GLN A 76 -9.40 -3.46 12.02
C GLN A 76 -8.18 -2.65 12.38
N ASP A 77 -8.07 -2.28 13.65
CA ASP A 77 -6.88 -1.65 14.19
C ASP A 77 -5.76 -2.70 14.32
N PRO A 78 -4.58 -2.50 13.68
CA PRO A 78 -3.51 -3.51 13.68
C PRO A 78 -2.82 -3.74 15.03
N GLN A 79 -2.93 -2.80 15.97
CA GLN A 79 -2.26 -2.88 17.28
C GLN A 79 -3.18 -3.45 18.37
N THR A 80 -4.48 -3.13 18.30
CA THR A 80 -5.48 -3.49 19.32
C THR A 80 -6.47 -4.56 18.84
N CYS A 81 -6.43 -4.94 17.56
CA CYS A 81 -7.37 -5.84 16.91
C CYS A 81 -8.84 -5.38 16.94
N LYS A 82 -9.11 -4.13 17.33
CA LYS A 82 -10.46 -3.58 17.43
C LYS A 82 -11.10 -3.48 16.05
N CYS A 83 -12.28 -4.08 15.92
CA CYS A 83 -13.09 -4.02 14.70
C CYS A 83 -14.07 -2.85 14.77
N SER A 84 -14.13 -2.06 13.70
CA SER A 84 -15.08 -0.97 13.54
C SER A 84 -15.68 -1.00 12.12
N CYS A 85 -16.83 -0.34 11.95
CA CYS A 85 -17.46 -0.25 10.64
C CYS A 85 -16.79 0.80 9.75
N LYS A 86 -16.62 0.47 8.47
CA LYS A 86 -16.20 1.46 7.45
C LYS A 86 -17.22 2.57 7.26
N ASN A 87 -18.51 2.22 7.36
CA ASN A 87 -19.58 3.21 7.30
C ASN A 87 -19.82 3.80 8.69
N THR A 88 -20.05 5.11 8.74
CA THR A 88 -20.50 5.82 9.94
C THR A 88 -22.01 5.91 9.96
N ASP A 89 -22.59 6.06 11.15
CA ASP A 89 -24.02 6.28 11.35
C ASP A 89 -24.53 7.50 10.57
N SER A 90 -23.80 8.61 10.64
CA SER A 90 -24.09 9.84 9.88
C SER A 90 -24.19 9.60 8.36
N ARG A 91 -23.32 8.74 7.81
CA ARG A 91 -23.30 8.40 6.38
C ARG A 91 -24.48 7.51 5.99
N CYS A 92 -24.92 6.60 6.87
CA CYS A 92 -26.14 5.83 6.63
C CYS A 92 -27.38 6.72 6.73
N LYS A 93 -27.45 7.61 7.72
CA LYS A 93 -28.56 8.56 7.92
C LYS A 93 -28.73 9.53 6.77
N ALA A 94 -27.64 10.00 6.15
CA ALA A 94 -27.70 10.80 4.93
C ALA A 94 -28.43 10.10 3.76
N ARG A 95 -28.54 8.76 3.82
CA ARG A 95 -29.27 7.93 2.85
C ARG A 95 -30.61 7.43 3.39
N GLN A 96 -31.08 7.95 4.51
CA GLN A 96 -32.31 7.51 5.20
C GLN A 96 -32.25 6.02 5.62
N LEU A 97 -31.07 5.54 5.97
CA LEU A 97 -30.79 4.18 6.44
C LEU A 97 -30.16 4.23 7.84
N GLU A 98 -30.19 3.10 8.54
CA GLU A 98 -29.57 2.94 9.86
C GLU A 98 -28.35 2.02 9.77
N LEU A 99 -27.26 2.39 10.44
CA LEU A 99 -26.08 1.54 10.50
C LEU A 99 -26.34 0.36 11.43
N ASN A 100 -26.27 -0.84 10.88
CA ASN A 100 -26.25 -2.06 11.65
C ASN A 100 -24.82 -2.37 12.10
N GLU A 101 -24.47 -2.01 13.33
CA GLU A 101 -23.10 -2.14 13.86
C GLU A 101 -22.57 -3.58 13.86
N ARG A 102 -23.45 -4.59 13.93
CA ARG A 102 -23.05 -6.01 13.86
C ARG A 102 -22.65 -6.45 12.47
N THR A 103 -23.17 -5.79 11.43
CA THR A 103 -22.95 -6.19 10.04
C THR A 103 -22.25 -5.14 9.20
N CYS A 104 -22.10 -3.92 9.73
CA CYS A 104 -21.61 -2.72 9.08
C CYS A 104 -22.33 -2.35 7.78
N ARG A 105 -23.60 -2.77 7.65
CA ARG A 105 -24.49 -2.38 6.55
C ARG A 105 -25.37 -1.21 6.96
N CYS A 106 -25.70 -0.36 6.00
CA CYS A 106 -26.78 0.59 6.15
C CYS A 106 -28.07 -0.14 5.74
N ASP A 107 -28.89 -0.52 6.71
CA ASP A 107 -30.14 -1.24 6.50
C ASP A 107 -31.33 -0.27 6.60
N LYS A 108 -32.49 -0.65 6.04
CA LYS A 108 -33.72 0.15 6.23
C LYS A 108 -34.14 0.07 7.70
N PRO A 109 -34.66 1.17 8.28
CA PRO A 109 -35.19 1.14 9.64
C PRO A 109 -36.24 0.04 9.75
N ARG A 110 -36.09 -0.84 10.74
CA ARG A 110 -37.16 -1.79 11.06
C ARG A 110 -38.24 -1.00 11.79
N ARG A 111 -39.35 -0.75 11.09
CA ARG A 111 -40.58 -0.19 11.66
C ARG A 111 -41.10 -1.06 12.80
#